data_AF-A0A486XCQ3-F1
#
_entry.id   AF-A0A486XCQ3-F1
#
_cell.length_a   1.000
_cell.length_b   1.000
_cell.length_c   1.000
_cell.angle_alpha   90.00
_cell.angle_beta   90.00
_cell.angle_gamma   90.00
#
_symmetry.space_group_name_H-M   'P 1'
#
loop_
_entity.id
_entity.type
_entity.pdbx_description
1 polymer ?
#
loop_
_entity_poly.entity_id
_entity_poly.type
_entity_poly.pdbx_seq_one_letter_code
_entity_poly.pdbx_strand_id
1 'polypeptide(L)'
;MRPVEPTTQGAWLLTQGSNIFLIEGKLPEGKAEDFQLTGRLAMEIGRWNGAPLWLVAEQEEKQRAEQDGGREYTSLRSQLHLPEAQFNLLNRGVEINHFLKTHRFCGKCGSKMAMTKEELAVQCENSACGYRTYPVICPSIIVAVRRGRQILLANHQRHQQEKMYTTLAGFVEVGESFEQTVQREVFEETGIQVKIFAILAASLGRSPILKW
;
A
#
# COMPACT_ATOMS: atom_id res chain seq x y z
N MET A 1 -13.26 9.47 7.31
CA MET A 1 -12.98 8.88 8.65
C MET A 1 -13.89 9.53 9.67
N ARG A 2 -14.19 8.86 10.78
CA ARG A 2 -15.01 9.36 11.89
C ARG A 2 -14.26 9.25 13.22
N PRO A 3 -14.55 10.12 14.20
CA PRO A 3 -14.05 9.93 15.56
C PRO A 3 -14.48 8.57 16.10
N VAL A 4 -13.58 7.90 16.80
CA VAL A 4 -13.82 6.58 17.39
C VAL A 4 -14.43 6.75 18.79
N GLU A 5 -15.55 6.06 19.04
CA GLU A 5 -16.17 5.99 20.36
C GLU A 5 -15.40 5.04 21.29
N PRO A 6 -15.35 5.27 22.63
CA PRO A 6 -14.57 4.46 23.57
C PRO A 6 -14.91 2.96 23.51
N THR A 7 -16.20 2.65 23.34
CA THR A 7 -16.73 1.28 23.31
C THR A 7 -16.65 0.62 21.94
N THR A 8 -16.13 1.31 20.91
CA THR A 8 -15.93 0.72 19.58
C THR A 8 -14.98 -0.45 19.71
N GLN A 9 -15.36 -1.60 19.14
CA GLN A 9 -14.59 -2.83 19.22
C GLN A 9 -14.15 -3.29 17.83
N GLY A 10 -12.96 -3.88 17.75
CA GLY A 10 -12.45 -4.48 16.53
C GLY A 10 -10.95 -4.71 16.59
N ALA A 11 -10.39 -5.03 15.42
CA ALA A 11 -8.95 -4.99 15.18
C ALA A 11 -8.55 -3.58 14.75
N TRP A 12 -7.39 -3.12 15.20
CA TRP A 12 -6.92 -1.76 14.98
C TRP A 12 -5.65 -1.75 14.13
N LEU A 13 -5.73 -1.14 12.96
CA LEU A 13 -4.59 -0.89 12.09
C LEU A 13 -4.10 0.54 12.29
N LEU A 14 -2.96 0.67 12.98
CA LEU A 14 -2.20 1.90 13.06
C LEU A 14 -1.00 1.79 12.12
N THR A 15 -0.75 2.85 11.35
CA THR A 15 0.34 2.88 10.37
C THR A 15 1.27 4.06 10.61
N GLN A 16 2.53 3.90 10.22
CA GLN A 16 3.52 4.96 10.15
C GLN A 16 4.31 4.78 8.85
N GLY A 17 3.95 5.56 7.82
CA GLY A 17 4.40 5.25 6.45
C GLY A 17 4.02 3.80 6.07
N SER A 18 5.01 3.01 5.64
CA SER A 18 4.83 1.60 5.29
C SER A 18 4.97 0.60 6.46
N ASN A 19 5.09 1.12 7.69
CA ASN A 19 5.16 0.31 8.89
C ASN A 19 3.79 0.24 9.58
N ILE A 20 3.56 -0.83 10.33
CA ILE A 20 2.34 -1.08 11.09
C ILE A 20 2.67 -1.37 12.56
N PHE A 21 1.76 -0.99 13.45
CA PHE A 21 1.87 -1.32 14.87
C PHE A 21 1.33 -2.72 15.15
N LEU A 22 2.10 -3.52 15.89
CA LEU A 22 1.71 -4.87 16.31
C LEU A 22 2.06 -5.07 17.79
N ILE A 23 1.21 -5.82 18.50
CA ILE A 23 1.48 -6.30 19.86
C ILE A 23 1.78 -7.80 19.75
N GLU A 24 3.00 -8.19 20.12
CA GLU A 24 3.46 -9.60 20.02
C GLU A 24 3.22 -10.21 18.62
N GLY A 25 3.44 -9.40 17.57
CA GLY A 25 3.27 -9.82 16.17
C GLY A 25 1.83 -9.89 15.66
N LYS A 26 0.84 -9.42 16.45
CA LYS A 26 -0.58 -9.39 16.07
C LYS A 26 -1.12 -7.97 16.06
N LEU A 27 -2.18 -7.74 15.29
CA LEU A 27 -2.92 -6.48 15.39
C LEU A 27 -3.50 -6.36 16.82
N PRO A 28 -3.53 -5.15 17.40
CA PRO A 28 -4.31 -4.88 18.59
C PRO A 28 -5.78 -5.19 18.33
N GLU A 29 -6.38 -6.07 19.14
CA GLU A 29 -7.80 -6.44 19.06
C GLU A 29 -8.45 -6.16 20.42
N GLY A 30 -9.54 -5.40 20.43
CA GLY A 30 -10.18 -4.96 21.67
C GLY A 30 -10.97 -3.67 21.50
N LYS A 31 -11.28 -2.99 22.62
CA LYS A 31 -11.97 -1.71 22.57
C LYS A 31 -11.00 -0.57 22.26
N ALA A 32 -11.54 0.53 21.74
CA ALA A 32 -10.75 1.71 21.42
C ALA A 32 -10.06 2.32 22.66
N GLU A 33 -10.74 2.29 23.81
CA GLU A 33 -10.21 2.81 25.09
C GLU A 33 -8.94 2.08 25.55
N ASP A 34 -8.89 0.76 25.36
CA ASP A 34 -7.75 -0.10 25.76
C ASP A 34 -6.45 0.30 25.06
N PHE A 35 -6.56 0.91 23.88
CA PHE A 35 -5.43 1.31 23.04
C PHE A 35 -5.28 2.83 22.91
N GLN A 36 -5.99 3.63 23.72
CA GLN A 36 -5.95 5.09 23.68
C GLN A 36 -6.33 5.65 22.29
N LEU A 37 -7.35 5.06 21.66
CA LEU A 37 -7.83 5.43 20.32
C LEU A 37 -9.09 6.27 20.35
N THR A 38 -9.71 6.46 21.52
CA THR A 38 -10.92 7.28 21.69
C THR A 38 -10.72 8.68 21.10
N GLY A 39 -11.66 9.13 20.27
CA GLY A 39 -11.63 10.42 19.60
C GLY A 39 -10.70 10.51 18.39
N ARG A 40 -9.81 9.53 18.16
CA ARG A 40 -9.02 9.49 16.93
C ARG A 40 -9.94 9.24 15.73
N LEU A 41 -9.57 9.81 14.58
CA LEU A 41 -10.27 9.54 13.33
C LEU A 41 -9.91 8.14 12.85
N ALA A 42 -10.92 7.32 12.53
CA ALA A 42 -10.73 6.01 11.91
C ALA A 42 -11.81 5.71 10.85
N MET A 43 -11.59 4.66 10.06
CA MET A 43 -12.61 4.08 9.19
C MET A 43 -12.50 2.55 9.19
N GLU A 44 -13.62 1.86 9.03
CA GLU A 44 -13.61 0.42 8.80
C GLU A 44 -13.15 0.15 7.36
N ILE A 45 -12.15 -0.72 7.19
CA ILE A 45 -11.58 -1.06 5.87
C ILE A 45 -11.83 -2.51 5.45
N GLY A 46 -12.40 -3.33 6.35
CA GLY A 46 -12.73 -4.73 6.10
C GLY A 46 -12.91 -5.51 7.39
N ARG A 47 -12.78 -6.84 7.30
CA ARG A 47 -12.83 -7.75 8.46
C ARG A 47 -11.50 -8.46 8.67
N TRP A 48 -11.03 -8.50 9.91
CA TRP A 48 -9.86 -9.23 10.36
C TRP A 48 -10.30 -10.36 11.29
N ASN A 49 -10.06 -11.62 10.90
CA ASN A 49 -10.50 -12.80 11.66
C ASN A 49 -11.99 -12.76 12.10
N GLY A 50 -12.85 -12.15 11.27
CA GLY A 50 -14.29 -11.99 11.53
C GLY A 50 -14.68 -10.68 12.24
N ALA A 51 -13.75 -10.02 12.94
CA ALA A 51 -13.98 -8.72 13.59
C ALA A 51 -13.80 -7.55 12.61
N PRO A 52 -14.45 -6.39 12.82
CA PRO A 52 -14.20 -5.18 12.03
C PRO A 52 -12.72 -4.76 12.14
N LEU A 53 -12.09 -4.44 11.01
CA LEU A 53 -10.75 -3.86 10.97
C LEU A 53 -10.85 -2.35 10.76
N TRP A 54 -10.38 -1.61 11.74
CA TRP A 54 -10.38 -0.15 11.75
C TRP A 54 -9.00 0.38 11.37
N LEU A 55 -8.93 1.13 10.26
CA LEU A 55 -7.78 1.96 9.94
C LEU A 55 -7.86 3.26 10.72
N VAL A 56 -6.88 3.50 11.58
CA VAL A 56 -6.75 4.75 12.32
C VAL A 56 -5.94 5.74 11.49
N ALA A 57 -6.39 7.00 11.41
CA ALA A 57 -5.68 8.07 10.74
C ALA A 57 -4.25 8.20 11.29
N GLU A 58 -3.28 8.24 10.37
CA GLU A 58 -1.88 8.51 10.71
C GLU A 58 -1.76 9.94 11.25
N GLN A 59 -1.08 10.10 12.38
CA GLN A 59 -0.84 11.39 13.02
C GLN A 59 0.39 12.10 12.42
N GLU A 60 0.43 13.42 12.54
CA GLU A 60 1.66 14.17 12.26
C GLU A 60 2.73 13.86 13.30
N GLU A 61 4.01 14.02 12.92
CA GLU A 61 5.14 13.68 13.78
C GLU A 61 5.15 14.43 15.12
N LYS A 62 4.67 15.68 15.12
CA LYS A 62 4.56 16.49 16.35
C LYS A 62 3.52 15.94 17.31
N GLN A 63 2.37 15.51 16.80
CA GLN A 63 1.30 14.91 17.61
C GLN A 63 1.67 13.50 18.10
N ARG A 64 2.45 12.78 17.29
CA ARG A 64 2.98 11.45 17.62
C ARG A 64 3.85 11.46 18.88
N ALA A 65 4.75 12.44 19.02
CA ALA A 65 5.65 12.54 20.17
C ALA A 65 4.92 12.68 21.52
N GLU A 66 3.70 13.21 21.50
CA GLU A 66 2.89 13.47 22.70
C GLU A 66 1.90 12.34 23.02
N GLN A 67 1.45 11.57 22.01
CA GLN A 67 0.31 10.65 22.13
C GLN A 67 0.62 9.18 21.77
N ASP A 68 1.78 8.89 21.18
CA ASP A 68 2.05 7.55 20.64
C ASP A 68 2.64 6.58 21.68
N GLY A 69 2.78 6.99 22.94
CA GLY A 69 3.02 6.10 24.09
C GLY A 69 4.24 5.18 23.99
N GLY A 70 5.19 5.45 23.08
CA GLY A 70 6.32 4.57 22.81
C GLY A 70 6.01 3.34 21.93
N ARG A 71 4.94 3.37 21.12
CA ARG A 71 4.60 2.28 20.19
C ARG A 71 5.75 2.00 19.21
N GLU A 72 6.12 0.72 19.08
CA GLU A 72 7.09 0.26 18.09
C GLU A 72 6.39 -0.22 16.81
N TYR A 73 6.79 0.35 15.67
CA TYR A 73 6.24 -0.01 14.38
C TYR A 73 7.19 -0.94 13.64
N THR A 74 6.63 -1.99 13.01
CA THR A 74 7.39 -2.92 12.18
C THR A 74 7.02 -2.78 10.71
N SER A 75 7.94 -3.12 9.82
CA SER A 75 7.68 -3.08 8.37
C SER A 75 6.53 -4.00 8.00
N LEU A 76 5.56 -3.49 7.23
CA LEU A 76 4.49 -4.32 6.66
C LEU A 76 5.06 -5.52 5.87
N ARG A 77 6.22 -5.35 5.22
CA ARG A 77 6.87 -6.42 4.45
C ARG A 77 7.25 -7.64 5.29
N SER A 78 7.47 -7.49 6.60
CA SER A 78 7.71 -8.62 7.50
C SER A 78 6.49 -9.55 7.63
N GLN A 79 5.31 -9.05 7.24
CA GLN A 79 4.04 -9.77 7.30
C GLN A 79 3.70 -10.53 6.01
N LEU A 80 4.64 -10.65 5.06
CA LEU A 80 4.47 -11.39 3.82
C LEU A 80 4.18 -12.89 4.02
N HIS A 81 4.33 -13.43 5.23
CA HIS A 81 3.98 -14.81 5.57
C HIS A 81 2.47 -15.02 5.74
N LEU A 82 1.69 -13.95 5.90
CA LEU A 82 0.24 -14.02 6.07
C LEU A 82 -0.48 -14.53 4.81
N PRO A 83 -1.71 -15.06 4.96
CA PRO A 83 -2.64 -15.28 3.86
C PRO A 83 -2.80 -14.02 3.00
N GLU A 84 -2.93 -14.20 1.68
CA GLU A 84 -2.95 -13.09 0.72
C GLU A 84 -4.03 -12.06 1.01
N ALA A 85 -5.26 -12.51 1.29
CA ALA A 85 -6.36 -11.61 1.60
C ALA A 85 -6.09 -10.74 2.83
N GLN A 86 -5.44 -11.29 3.86
CA GLN A 86 -5.07 -10.56 5.07
C GLN A 86 -3.96 -9.54 4.79
N PHE A 87 -2.89 -9.97 4.11
CA PHE A 87 -1.80 -9.06 3.74
C PHE A 87 -2.29 -7.90 2.87
N ASN A 88 -3.11 -8.20 1.85
CA ASN A 88 -3.67 -7.19 0.95
C ASN A 88 -4.57 -6.21 1.71
N LEU A 89 -5.30 -6.67 2.72
CA LEU A 89 -6.13 -5.81 3.57
C LEU A 89 -5.27 -4.86 4.42
N LEU A 90 -4.15 -5.33 5.00
CA LEU A 90 -3.20 -4.47 5.70
C LEU A 90 -2.54 -3.45 4.76
N ASN A 91 -2.10 -3.90 3.59
CA ASN A 91 -1.50 -3.05 2.56
C ASN A 91 -2.48 -1.96 2.11
N ARG A 92 -3.75 -2.30 1.91
CA ARG A 92 -4.81 -1.33 1.61
C ARG A 92 -4.88 -0.23 2.67
N GLY A 93 -4.78 -0.58 3.96
CA GLY A 93 -4.79 0.41 5.03
C GLY A 93 -3.60 1.37 4.99
N VAL A 94 -2.40 0.83 4.76
CA VAL A 94 -1.16 1.62 4.55
C VAL A 94 -1.32 2.59 3.38
N GLU A 95 -1.78 2.12 2.23
CA GLU A 95 -1.95 2.97 1.04
C GLU A 95 -3.05 4.02 1.21
N ILE A 96 -4.13 3.71 1.93
CA ILE A 96 -5.17 4.70 2.26
C ILE A 96 -4.58 5.82 3.12
N ASN A 97 -3.85 5.49 4.18
CA ASN A 97 -3.24 6.51 5.03
C ASN A 97 -2.18 7.31 4.27
N HIS A 98 -1.37 6.66 3.41
CA HIS A 98 -0.44 7.35 2.53
C HIS A 98 -1.15 8.35 1.61
N PHE A 99 -2.24 7.94 0.96
CA PHE A 99 -3.06 8.81 0.11
C PHE A 99 -3.61 10.02 0.88
N LEU A 100 -4.22 9.79 2.04
CA LEU A 100 -4.80 10.86 2.86
C LEU A 100 -3.73 11.85 3.36
N LYS A 101 -2.55 11.35 3.72
CA LYS A 101 -1.41 12.16 4.18
C LYS A 101 -0.81 13.01 3.06
N THR A 102 -0.75 12.48 1.84
CA THR A 102 -0.16 13.17 0.68
C THR A 102 -1.12 14.14 -0.01
N HIS A 103 -2.43 14.00 0.21
CA HIS A 103 -3.47 14.82 -0.44
C HIS A 103 -4.22 15.73 0.55
N ARG A 104 -3.50 16.30 1.53
CA ARG A 104 -4.08 17.25 2.50
C ARG A 104 -4.40 18.62 1.90
N PHE A 105 -3.69 18.99 0.83
CA PHE A 105 -3.86 20.23 0.10
C PHE A 105 -4.06 19.94 -1.38
N CYS A 106 -4.82 20.81 -2.04
CA CYS A 106 -5.20 20.66 -3.44
C CYS A 106 -4.00 20.95 -4.34
N GLY A 107 -3.60 19.97 -5.15
CA GLY A 107 -2.54 20.15 -6.14
C GLY A 107 -2.85 21.19 -7.22
N LYS A 108 -4.12 21.59 -7.40
CA LYS A 108 -4.54 22.61 -8.38
C LYS A 108 -4.53 24.04 -7.83
N CYS A 109 -4.89 24.26 -6.57
CA CYS A 109 -5.08 25.62 -6.02
C CYS A 109 -4.52 25.84 -4.60
N GLY A 110 -3.90 24.83 -3.98
CA GLY A 110 -3.32 24.91 -2.64
C GLY A 110 -4.32 24.95 -1.47
N SER A 111 -5.63 25.01 -1.73
CA SER A 111 -6.65 24.96 -0.68
C SER A 111 -6.70 23.59 0.01
N LYS A 112 -7.27 23.51 1.22
CA LYS A 112 -7.43 22.23 1.93
C LYS A 112 -8.31 21.24 1.16
N MET A 113 -8.02 19.97 1.33
CA MET A 113 -8.82 18.86 0.80
C MET A 113 -9.54 18.16 1.95
N ALA A 114 -10.77 17.72 1.71
CA ALA A 114 -11.57 16.93 2.63
C ALA A 114 -11.98 15.61 2.01
N MET A 115 -12.09 14.57 2.82
CA MET A 115 -12.56 13.25 2.37
C MET A 115 -14.05 13.34 1.98
N THR A 116 -14.43 12.68 0.89
CA THR A 116 -15.84 12.56 0.49
C THR A 116 -16.55 11.51 1.36
N LYS A 117 -17.90 11.50 1.35
CA LYS A 117 -18.69 10.57 2.18
C LYS A 117 -18.99 9.25 1.46
N GLU A 118 -19.07 9.30 0.14
CA GLU A 118 -19.57 8.22 -0.71
C GLU A 118 -18.46 7.31 -1.24
N GLU A 119 -17.25 7.85 -1.36
CA GLU A 119 -16.13 7.21 -2.04
C GLU A 119 -14.83 7.38 -1.26
N LEU A 120 -13.84 6.54 -1.55
CA LEU A 120 -12.48 6.78 -1.10
C LEU A 120 -11.83 7.82 -2.01
N ALA A 121 -12.16 9.08 -1.77
CA ALA A 121 -11.64 10.23 -2.51
C ALA A 121 -11.45 11.41 -1.56
N VAL A 122 -10.64 12.38 -2.00
CA VAL A 122 -10.60 13.70 -1.39
C VAL A 122 -10.99 14.77 -2.40
N GLN A 123 -11.70 15.79 -1.93
CA GLN A 123 -12.19 16.90 -2.73
C GLN A 123 -11.76 18.23 -2.12
N CYS A 124 -11.38 19.17 -2.97
CA CYS A 124 -11.00 20.51 -2.60
C CYS A 124 -12.17 21.25 -1.95
N GLU A 125 -11.94 21.82 -0.77
CA GLU A 125 -12.96 22.56 -0.02
C GLU A 125 -13.28 23.93 -0.66
N ASN A 126 -12.41 24.42 -1.55
CA ASN A 126 -12.70 25.62 -2.34
C ASN A 126 -13.74 25.28 -3.42
N SER A 127 -14.96 25.78 -3.23
CA SER A 127 -16.10 25.56 -4.11
C SER A 127 -15.88 26.04 -5.55
N ALA A 128 -15.05 27.07 -5.76
CA ALA A 128 -14.70 27.53 -7.11
C ALA A 128 -13.71 26.59 -7.82
N CYS A 129 -12.96 25.77 -7.08
CA CYS A 129 -12.00 24.82 -7.63
C CYS A 129 -12.65 23.45 -7.90
N GLY A 130 -13.33 22.89 -6.89
CA GLY A 130 -14.03 21.61 -6.98
C GLY A 130 -13.18 20.38 -7.30
N TYR A 131 -11.85 20.50 -7.38
CA TYR A 131 -10.95 19.42 -7.78
C TYR A 131 -11.09 18.20 -6.86
N ARG A 132 -11.22 17.02 -7.45
CA ARG A 132 -11.34 15.74 -6.75
C ARG A 132 -10.24 14.79 -7.25
N THR A 133 -9.71 14.00 -6.33
CA THR A 133 -8.70 12.97 -6.63
C THR A 133 -8.95 11.71 -5.82
N TYR A 134 -8.40 10.60 -6.30
CA TYR A 134 -8.58 9.24 -5.80
C TYR A 134 -7.21 8.62 -5.49
N PRO A 135 -7.16 7.55 -4.67
CA PRO A 135 -5.93 6.79 -4.46
C PRO A 135 -5.28 6.39 -5.78
N VAL A 136 -3.98 6.64 -5.89
CA VAL A 136 -3.21 6.35 -7.10
C VAL A 136 -2.74 4.90 -7.04
N ILE A 137 -3.01 4.16 -8.12
CA ILE A 137 -2.46 2.81 -8.33
C ILE A 137 -1.46 2.94 -9.47
N CYS A 138 -0.23 2.49 -9.23
CA CYS A 138 0.84 2.46 -10.24
C CYS A 138 0.96 1.04 -10.80
N PRO A 139 0.48 0.76 -12.03
CA PRO A 139 0.61 -0.57 -12.61
C PRO A 139 2.09 -0.87 -12.88
N SER A 140 2.48 -2.12 -12.63
CA SER A 140 3.84 -2.59 -12.84
C SER A 140 3.81 -4.03 -13.35
N ILE A 141 4.76 -4.35 -14.21
CA ILE A 141 4.97 -5.70 -14.71
C ILE A 141 6.12 -6.38 -13.96
N ILE A 142 6.07 -7.71 -13.91
CA ILE A 142 7.19 -8.57 -13.54
C ILE A 142 7.26 -9.69 -14.58
N VAL A 143 8.43 -9.92 -15.17
CA VAL A 143 8.56 -10.78 -16.34
C VAL A 143 9.68 -11.81 -16.21
N ALA A 144 9.31 -13.08 -16.38
CA ALA A 144 10.24 -14.20 -16.50
C ALA A 144 10.59 -14.47 -17.97
N VAL A 145 11.76 -14.00 -18.43
CA VAL A 145 12.22 -14.21 -19.81
C VAL A 145 12.92 -15.57 -19.93
N ARG A 146 12.46 -16.42 -20.85
CA ARG A 146 12.98 -17.79 -21.04
C ARG A 146 13.60 -17.99 -22.43
N ARG A 147 14.68 -18.76 -22.48
CA ARG A 147 15.31 -19.28 -23.70
C ARG A 147 15.52 -20.79 -23.56
N GLY A 148 14.58 -21.58 -24.07
CA GLY A 148 14.58 -23.04 -23.89
C GLY A 148 14.56 -23.43 -22.39
N ARG A 149 15.67 -24.01 -21.90
CA ARG A 149 15.85 -24.40 -20.50
C ARG A 149 16.48 -23.30 -19.62
N GLN A 150 16.80 -22.15 -20.18
CA GLN A 150 17.43 -21.03 -19.47
C GLN A 150 16.37 -19.97 -19.11
N ILE A 151 16.58 -19.27 -18.00
CA ILE A 151 15.82 -18.11 -17.56
C ILE A 151 16.78 -16.94 -17.33
N LEU A 152 16.37 -15.74 -17.74
CA LEU A 152 17.11 -14.51 -17.50
C LEU A 152 16.81 -14.00 -16.09
N LEU A 153 17.87 -13.73 -15.33
CA LEU A 153 17.80 -13.12 -14.01
C LEU A 153 18.81 -11.97 -13.94
N ALA A 154 18.42 -10.87 -13.32
CA ALA A 154 19.29 -9.73 -13.04
C ALA A 154 19.56 -9.60 -11.54
N ASN A 155 20.74 -9.08 -11.22
CA ASN A 155 21.08 -8.64 -9.87
C ASN A 155 20.97 -7.11 -9.84
N HIS A 156 19.89 -6.58 -9.26
CA HIS A 156 19.70 -5.14 -9.16
C HIS A 156 20.65 -4.53 -8.12
N GLN A 157 21.18 -3.34 -8.40
CA GLN A 157 22.10 -2.62 -7.50
C GLN A 157 21.55 -2.47 -6.08
N ARG A 158 20.23 -2.26 -5.96
CA ARG A 158 19.51 -2.14 -4.69
C ARG A 158 19.67 -3.35 -3.75
N HIS A 159 19.96 -4.53 -4.29
CA HIS A 159 20.08 -5.80 -3.55
C HIS A 159 21.46 -6.46 -3.70
N GLN A 160 22.49 -5.70 -4.10
CA GLN A 160 23.84 -6.24 -4.35
C GLN A 160 24.45 -6.97 -3.15
N GLN A 161 24.16 -6.51 -1.93
CA GLN A 161 24.69 -7.11 -0.70
C GLN A 161 24.15 -8.53 -0.45
N GLU A 162 22.97 -8.86 -0.97
CA GLU A 162 22.30 -10.14 -0.74
C GLU A 162 22.57 -11.17 -1.83
N LYS A 163 23.33 -10.82 -2.90
CA LYS A 163 23.58 -11.68 -4.08
C LYS A 163 22.30 -12.32 -4.66
N MET A 164 21.18 -11.62 -4.54
CA MET A 164 19.89 -12.09 -5.02
C MET A 164 19.75 -11.83 -6.52
N TYR A 165 19.38 -12.84 -7.28
CA TYR A 165 19.04 -12.72 -8.70
C TYR A 165 17.52 -12.83 -8.84
N THR A 166 16.90 -11.86 -9.49
CA THR A 166 15.44 -11.80 -9.70
C THR A 166 15.10 -11.63 -11.17
N THR A 167 13.85 -11.90 -11.51
CA THR A 167 13.24 -11.49 -12.78
C THR A 167 13.15 -9.97 -12.88
N LEU A 168 13.03 -9.47 -14.11
CA LEU A 168 12.93 -8.03 -14.40
C LEU A 168 11.52 -7.52 -14.04
N ALA A 169 11.43 -6.25 -13.63
CA ALA A 169 10.18 -5.60 -13.28
C ALA A 169 10.26 -4.11 -13.59
N GLY A 170 9.14 -3.50 -13.94
CA GLY A 170 9.09 -2.10 -14.35
C GLY A 170 7.70 -1.51 -14.30
N PHE A 171 7.61 -0.18 -14.35
CA PHE A 171 6.33 0.52 -14.30
C PHE A 171 5.74 0.67 -15.70
N VAL A 172 4.41 0.58 -15.78
CA VAL A 172 3.68 0.83 -17.02
C VAL A 172 3.61 2.34 -17.24
N GLU A 173 4.01 2.81 -18.42
CA GLU A 173 3.93 4.23 -18.77
C GLU A 173 2.58 4.60 -19.39
N VAL A 174 2.29 5.91 -19.39
CA VAL A 174 1.03 6.43 -19.94
C VAL A 174 0.96 6.16 -21.44
N GLY A 175 -0.08 5.45 -21.86
CA GLY A 175 -0.29 5.10 -23.27
C GLY A 175 0.32 3.76 -23.69
N GLU A 176 0.96 3.03 -22.77
CA GLU A 176 1.47 1.68 -23.02
C GLU A 176 0.43 0.60 -22.67
N SER A 177 0.41 -0.47 -23.46
CA SER A 177 -0.12 -1.75 -23.01
C SER A 177 0.90 -2.48 -22.11
N PHE A 178 0.45 -3.44 -21.29
CA PHE A 178 1.36 -4.26 -20.48
C PHE A 178 2.42 -4.97 -21.33
N GLU A 179 2.06 -5.36 -22.55
CA GLU A 179 2.97 -5.98 -23.50
C GLU A 179 4.06 -5.03 -23.98
N GLN A 180 3.68 -3.79 -24.31
CA GLN A 180 4.63 -2.77 -24.72
C GLN A 180 5.60 -2.45 -23.56
N THR A 181 5.08 -2.31 -22.34
CA THR A 181 5.92 -2.12 -21.14
C THR A 181 6.90 -3.26 -20.96
N VAL A 182 6.48 -4.53 -21.08
CA VAL A 182 7.40 -5.67 -20.99
C VAL A 182 8.50 -5.60 -22.05
N GLN A 183 8.16 -5.25 -23.29
CA GLN A 183 9.14 -5.13 -24.36
C GLN A 183 10.15 -4.00 -24.11
N ARG A 184 9.66 -2.83 -23.67
CA ARG A 184 10.50 -1.68 -23.31
C ARG A 184 11.44 -2.01 -22.16
N GLU A 185 10.90 -2.45 -21.02
CA GLU A 185 11.67 -2.73 -19.80
C GLU A 185 12.77 -3.77 -20.04
N VAL A 186 12.45 -4.88 -20.73
CA VAL A 186 13.46 -5.90 -21.03
C VAL A 186 14.55 -5.35 -21.95
N PHE A 187 14.18 -4.55 -22.95
CA PHE A 187 15.15 -3.98 -23.88
C PHE A 187 16.04 -2.93 -23.21
N GLU A 188 15.49 -2.05 -22.37
CA GLU A 188 16.25 -1.02 -21.65
C GLU A 188 17.25 -1.63 -20.65
N GLU A 189 16.85 -2.65 -19.89
CA GLU A 189 17.73 -3.25 -18.88
C GLU A 189 18.75 -4.23 -19.46
N THR A 190 18.46 -4.87 -20.60
CA THR A 190 19.27 -6.02 -21.09
C THR A 190 19.66 -5.97 -22.57
N GLY A 191 19.07 -5.07 -23.36
CA GLY A 191 19.27 -4.99 -24.80
C GLY A 191 18.62 -6.12 -25.61
N ILE A 192 17.83 -6.99 -24.97
CA ILE A 192 17.21 -8.16 -25.60
C ILE A 192 15.78 -7.82 -26.06
N GLN A 193 15.44 -8.23 -27.28
CA GLN A 193 14.05 -8.18 -27.77
C GLN A 193 13.30 -9.46 -27.40
N VAL A 194 12.06 -9.31 -26.94
CA VAL A 194 11.23 -10.43 -26.49
C VAL A 194 9.87 -10.47 -27.19
N LYS A 195 9.32 -11.68 -27.29
CA LYS A 195 7.93 -11.92 -27.66
C LYS A 195 7.18 -12.47 -26.45
N ILE A 196 6.00 -11.91 -26.19
CA ILE A 196 5.18 -12.31 -25.06
C ILE A 196 4.30 -13.48 -25.46
N PHE A 197 4.22 -14.47 -24.58
CA PHE A 197 3.46 -15.70 -24.80
C PHE A 197 2.20 -15.79 -23.94
N ALA A 198 2.25 -15.29 -22.70
CA ALA A 198 1.13 -15.35 -21.78
C ALA A 198 1.29 -14.34 -20.65
N ILE A 199 0.16 -13.86 -20.12
CA ILE A 199 0.05 -13.22 -18.81
C ILE A 199 -0.33 -14.31 -17.81
N LEU A 200 0.43 -14.45 -16.72
CA LEU A 200 0.24 -15.55 -15.77
C LEU A 200 -0.67 -15.19 -14.59
N ALA A 201 -0.51 -13.98 -14.04
CA ALA A 201 -1.24 -13.53 -12.86
C ALA A 201 -1.19 -12.00 -12.74
N ALA A 202 -2.11 -11.46 -11.94
CA ALA A 202 -2.08 -10.07 -11.46
C ALA A 202 -2.25 -10.07 -9.93
N SER A 203 -1.46 -9.26 -9.22
CA SER A 203 -1.46 -9.19 -7.75
C SER A 203 -1.23 -7.77 -7.26
N LEU A 204 -1.65 -7.49 -6.02
CA LEU A 204 -1.55 -6.17 -5.39
C LEU A 204 -0.26 -6.06 -4.57
N GLY A 205 0.83 -5.54 -5.17
CA GLY A 205 2.08 -5.18 -4.45
C GLY A 205 2.86 -6.32 -3.80
N ARG A 206 2.31 -7.55 -3.82
CA ARG A 206 2.99 -8.79 -3.51
C ARG A 206 3.50 -9.36 -4.83
N SER A 207 4.80 -9.61 -4.97
CA SER A 207 5.29 -10.39 -6.10
C SER A 207 4.49 -11.69 -6.14
N PRO A 208 3.85 -12.04 -7.27
CA PRO A 208 3.25 -13.35 -7.41
C PRO A 208 4.38 -14.37 -7.28
N ILE A 209 4.46 -15.02 -6.12
CA ILE A 209 5.29 -16.21 -5.98
C ILE A 209 4.61 -17.23 -6.89
N LEU A 210 5.09 -17.35 -8.12
CA LEU A 210 4.73 -18.43 -9.02
C LEU A 210 5.11 -19.72 -8.30
N LYS A 211 4.14 -20.33 -7.62
CA LYS A 211 4.27 -21.69 -7.09
C LYS A 211 4.21 -22.62 -8.30
N TRP A 212 5.36 -23.17 -8.67
CA TRP A 212 5.47 -24.27 -9.64
C TRP A 212 5.17 -25.59 -8.93
#